data_AF-A0A841B0K4-F1
#
_entry.id   AF-A0A841B0K4-F1
#
_cell.length_a   1.000
_cell.length_b   1.000
_cell.length_c   1.000
_cell.angle_alpha   90.00
_cell.angle_beta   90.00
_cell.angle_gamma   90.00
#
_symmetry.space_group_name_H-M   'P 1'
#
loop_
_entity.id
_entity.type
_entity.pdbx_description
1 polymer ?
#
loop_
_entity_poly.entity_id
_entity_poly.type
_entity_poly.pdbx_seq_one_letter_code
_entity_poly.pdbx_strand_id
1 'polypeptide(L)'
;MVDVTSQINSVQRKLDKRVVEAGEAVTATVSQVYDTDLDDLWDACTNPERIPRWFLPVSGDLRAGGKYQLEGNAGGTVESCDPPKSFAATWEYGGDVSWIEVRLSAEADGRTRFELDHTAVPNEHWNQFGPGAVGIGWDMMLNGLALHLESGEAADPEAAMAWMTSEEGVRFMTLSNEAWYETDVASGTDADTARTRADATLTAYTAPPES
;
A
#
# COMPACT_ATOMS: atom_id res chain seq x y z
N MET A 1 -1.67 11.09 16.92
CA MET A 1 -0.45 10.39 16.51
C MET A 1 -0.66 8.94 16.87
N VAL A 2 -0.87 8.10 15.86
CA VAL A 2 -1.07 6.67 16.07
C VAL A 2 0.27 6.08 16.54
N ASP A 3 0.24 5.24 17.57
CA ASP A 3 1.43 4.49 17.98
C ASP A 3 1.88 3.59 16.82
N VAL A 4 3.12 3.76 16.37
CA VAL A 4 3.69 3.01 15.23
C VAL A 4 3.50 1.50 15.37
N THR A 5 3.68 0.96 16.58
CA THR A 5 3.57 -0.50 16.78
C THR A 5 2.12 -0.94 16.68
N SER A 6 1.19 -0.17 17.24
CA SER A 6 -0.25 -0.39 17.10
C SER A 6 -0.68 -0.36 15.62
N GLN A 7 -0.18 0.60 14.83
CA GLN A 7 -0.52 0.68 13.42
C GLN A 7 0.00 -0.53 12.64
N ILE A 8 1.27 -0.90 12.81
CA ILE A 8 1.85 -2.07 12.11
C ILE A 8 1.09 -3.36 12.43
N ASN A 9 0.69 -3.54 13.68
CA ASN A 9 -0.07 -4.70 14.15
C ASN A 9 -1.53 -4.70 13.68
N SER A 10 -2.08 -3.54 13.31
CA SER A 10 -3.45 -3.42 12.80
C SER A 10 -3.57 -3.85 11.33
N VAL A 11 -2.44 -3.96 10.62
CA VAL A 11 -2.39 -4.39 9.23
C VAL A 11 -2.11 -5.89 9.14
N GLN A 12 -3.02 -6.61 8.49
CA GLN A 12 -2.82 -8.00 8.07
C GLN A 12 -2.11 -8.00 6.72
N ARG A 13 -1.13 -8.89 6.56
CA ARG A 13 -0.32 -9.03 5.34
C ARG A 13 -0.37 -10.47 4.86
N LYS A 14 -0.40 -10.65 3.54
CA LYS A 14 -0.35 -11.97 2.91
C LYS A 14 0.41 -11.90 1.59
N LEU A 15 1.07 -13.00 1.24
CA LEU A 15 1.65 -13.21 -0.08
C LEU A 15 1.14 -14.51 -0.66
N ASP A 16 0.60 -14.42 -1.87
CA ASP A 16 0.17 -15.56 -2.66
C ASP A 16 0.88 -15.58 -4.01
N LYS A 17 1.07 -16.78 -4.56
CA LYS A 17 1.54 -16.98 -5.93
C LYS A 17 0.38 -17.46 -6.78
N ARG A 18 0.20 -16.85 -7.95
CA ARG A 18 -0.82 -17.26 -8.93
C ARG A 18 -0.25 -17.25 -10.35
N VAL A 19 -0.75 -18.11 -11.20
CA VAL A 19 -0.39 -18.09 -12.63
C VAL A 19 -1.36 -17.16 -13.36
N VAL A 20 -0.83 -16.18 -14.07
CA VAL A 20 -1.56 -15.29 -14.98
C VAL A 20 -1.09 -15.54 -16.42
N GLU A 21 -1.78 -15.00 -17.43
CA GLU A 21 -1.35 -15.15 -18.83
C GLU A 21 0.09 -14.66 -19.08
N ALA A 22 0.53 -13.67 -18.32
CA ALA A 22 1.89 -13.10 -18.38
C ALA A 22 2.97 -13.94 -17.66
N GLY A 23 2.62 -15.01 -16.93
CA GLY A 23 3.55 -15.86 -16.20
C GLY A 23 3.14 -16.13 -14.75
N GLU A 24 4.09 -16.58 -13.92
CA GLU A 24 3.88 -16.64 -12.48
C GLU A 24 3.87 -15.22 -11.91
N ALA A 25 2.77 -14.82 -11.30
CA ALA A 25 2.61 -13.57 -10.60
C ALA A 25 2.58 -13.79 -9.08
N VAL A 26 3.00 -12.77 -8.36
CA VAL A 26 2.88 -12.68 -6.90
C VAL A 26 1.83 -11.63 -6.58
N THR A 27 0.97 -11.93 -5.62
CA THR A 27 -0.02 -11.01 -5.07
C THR A 27 0.33 -10.71 -3.62
N ALA A 28 0.62 -9.45 -3.32
CA ALA A 28 0.76 -8.93 -1.97
C ALA A 28 -0.59 -8.34 -1.52
N THR A 29 -1.14 -8.86 -0.43
CA THR A 29 -2.39 -8.36 0.15
C THR A 29 -2.11 -7.62 1.44
N VAL A 30 -2.71 -6.45 1.61
CA VAL A 30 -2.80 -5.74 2.89
C VAL A 30 -4.26 -5.54 3.27
N SER A 31 -4.58 -5.71 4.56
CA SER A 31 -5.94 -5.46 5.07
C SER A 31 -5.92 -4.80 6.45
N GLN A 32 -6.80 -3.83 6.66
CA GLN A 32 -7.01 -3.15 7.93
C GLN A 32 -8.50 -2.86 8.13
N VAL A 33 -8.97 -2.92 9.37
CA VAL A 33 -10.33 -2.52 9.75
C VAL A 33 -10.28 -1.11 10.32
N TYR A 34 -11.15 -0.22 9.82
CA TYR A 34 -11.24 1.17 10.23
C TYR A 34 -12.55 1.45 10.98
N ASP A 35 -12.51 2.35 11.94
CA ASP A 35 -13.68 2.81 12.71
C ASP A 35 -14.51 3.84 11.92
N THR A 36 -14.97 3.43 10.74
CA THR A 36 -15.86 4.20 9.87
C THR A 36 -16.76 3.26 9.06
N ASP A 37 -17.86 3.80 8.54
CA ASP A 37 -18.80 3.04 7.71
C ASP A 37 -18.32 2.86 6.26
N LEU A 38 -19.02 2.01 5.51
CA LEU A 38 -18.63 1.60 4.16
C LEU A 38 -18.65 2.77 3.17
N ASP A 39 -19.64 3.65 3.29
CA ASP A 39 -19.83 4.76 2.36
C ASP A 39 -18.74 5.82 2.61
N ASP A 40 -18.39 6.08 3.87
CA ASP A 40 -17.31 6.99 4.23
C ASP A 40 -15.94 6.47 3.81
N LEU A 41 -15.64 5.19 4.05
CA LEU A 41 -14.36 4.61 3.61
C LEU A 41 -14.26 4.59 2.08
N TRP A 42 -15.38 4.30 1.39
CA TRP A 42 -15.43 4.36 -0.06
C TRP A 42 -15.15 5.76 -0.60
N ASP A 43 -15.76 6.79 -0.01
CA ASP A 43 -15.49 8.19 -0.37
C ASP A 43 -14.01 8.56 -0.10
N ALA A 44 -13.44 8.15 1.03
CA ALA A 44 -12.02 8.37 1.33
C ALA A 44 -11.09 7.76 0.27
N CYS A 45 -11.43 6.60 -0.27
CA CYS A 45 -10.61 5.89 -1.26
C CYS A 45 -10.85 6.29 -2.72
N THR A 46 -11.97 6.95 -3.05
CA THR A 46 -12.37 7.17 -4.46
C THR A 46 -12.63 8.63 -4.83
N ASN A 47 -12.81 9.52 -3.85
CA ASN A 47 -13.08 10.92 -4.10
C ASN A 47 -11.79 11.70 -4.36
N PRO A 48 -11.58 12.29 -5.56
CA PRO A 48 -10.36 13.03 -5.90
C PRO A 48 -10.14 14.28 -5.05
N GLU A 49 -11.16 14.80 -4.36
CA GLU A 49 -11.03 15.94 -3.42
C GLU A 49 -10.65 15.48 -2.00
N ARG A 50 -10.83 14.19 -1.69
CA ARG A 50 -10.55 13.61 -0.38
C ARG A 50 -9.26 12.80 -0.34
N ILE A 51 -8.94 12.06 -1.40
CA ILE A 51 -7.68 11.31 -1.53
C ILE A 51 -6.44 12.16 -1.18
N PRO A 52 -6.30 13.41 -1.69
CA PRO A 52 -5.11 14.24 -1.40
C PRO A 52 -4.95 14.64 0.07
N ARG A 53 -5.98 14.40 0.91
CA ARG A 53 -5.94 14.70 2.34
C ARG A 53 -5.16 13.66 3.14
N TRP A 54 -4.85 12.51 2.56
CA TRP A 54 -4.20 11.39 3.28
C TRP A 54 -3.24 10.58 2.41
N PHE A 55 -3.31 10.78 1.09
CA PHE A 55 -2.44 10.17 0.10
C PHE A 55 -2.05 11.19 -0.99
N LEU A 56 -1.39 10.73 -2.05
CA LEU A 56 -0.91 11.58 -3.13
C LEU A 56 -2.09 12.19 -3.93
N PRO A 57 -1.97 13.44 -4.42
CA PRO A 57 -2.95 14.01 -5.33
C PRO A 57 -3.14 13.12 -6.56
N VAL A 58 -4.40 12.93 -6.96
CA VAL A 58 -4.79 12.11 -8.10
C VAL A 58 -5.49 12.95 -9.16
N SER A 59 -5.15 12.72 -10.43
CA SER A 59 -5.74 13.40 -11.58
C SER A 59 -6.12 12.41 -12.69
N GLY A 60 -6.97 12.82 -13.63
CA GLY A 60 -7.39 12.01 -14.78
C GLY A 60 -8.90 11.76 -14.84
N ASP A 61 -9.30 10.72 -15.56
CA ASP A 61 -10.69 10.23 -15.62
C ASP A 61 -10.83 9.00 -14.71
N LEU A 62 -11.40 9.20 -13.52
CA LEU A 62 -11.49 8.18 -12.48
C LEU A 62 -12.70 7.24 -12.65
N ARG A 63 -13.11 7.00 -13.90
CA ARG A 63 -14.17 6.07 -14.28
C ARG A 63 -13.56 4.85 -14.94
N ALA A 64 -14.28 3.72 -14.97
CA ALA A 64 -13.84 2.54 -15.68
C ALA A 64 -13.48 2.85 -17.16
N GLY A 65 -12.31 2.38 -17.59
CA GLY A 65 -11.67 2.69 -18.87
C GLY A 65 -10.85 3.99 -18.89
N GLY A 66 -10.98 4.84 -17.88
CA GLY A 66 -10.27 6.10 -17.77
C GLY A 66 -8.84 5.95 -17.25
N LYS A 67 -7.99 6.92 -17.60
CA LYS A 67 -6.60 6.99 -17.15
C LYS A 67 -6.48 7.87 -15.90
N TYR A 68 -5.66 7.45 -14.95
CA TYR A 68 -5.35 8.21 -13.74
C TYR A 68 -3.84 8.41 -13.56
N GLN A 69 -3.47 9.41 -12.77
CA GLN A 69 -2.09 9.69 -12.40
C GLN A 69 -2.02 10.18 -10.94
N LEU A 70 -1.17 9.54 -10.13
CA LEU A 70 -0.75 10.04 -8.83
C LEU A 70 0.45 10.95 -9.02
N GLU A 71 0.42 12.15 -8.44
CA GLU A 71 1.50 13.13 -8.62
C GLU A 71 2.85 12.59 -8.13
N GLY A 72 3.87 12.65 -9.01
CA GLY A 72 5.22 12.17 -8.72
C GLY A 72 5.35 10.65 -8.57
N ASN A 73 4.31 9.88 -8.85
CA ASN A 73 4.27 8.43 -8.62
C ASN A 73 3.61 7.69 -9.80
N ALA A 74 2.96 6.56 -9.53
CA ALA A 74 2.34 5.71 -10.53
C ALA A 74 1.13 6.34 -11.21
N GLY A 75 0.92 5.98 -12.47
CA GLY A 75 -0.34 6.17 -13.17
C GLY A 75 -0.98 4.85 -13.51
N GLY A 76 -2.06 4.87 -14.28
CA GLY A 76 -2.68 3.64 -14.76
C GLY A 76 -4.03 3.84 -15.39
N THR A 77 -4.75 2.73 -15.54
CA THR A 77 -6.09 2.65 -16.11
C THR A 77 -7.02 2.06 -15.08
N VAL A 78 -8.15 2.73 -14.81
CA VAL A 78 -9.21 2.14 -13.99
C VAL A 78 -9.86 1.03 -14.82
N GLU A 79 -9.73 -0.22 -14.41
CA GLU A 79 -10.24 -1.37 -15.16
C GLU A 79 -11.70 -1.65 -14.81
N SER A 80 -12.05 -1.52 -13.53
CA SER A 80 -13.41 -1.70 -13.04
C SER A 80 -13.69 -0.87 -11.79
N CYS A 81 -14.95 -0.55 -11.56
CA CYS A 81 -15.41 0.16 -10.37
C CYS A 81 -16.85 -0.27 -10.08
N ASP A 82 -17.06 -0.89 -8.91
CA ASP A 82 -18.35 -1.35 -8.38
C ASP A 82 -18.61 -0.67 -7.02
N PRO A 83 -19.12 0.57 -7.01
CA PRO A 83 -19.37 1.29 -5.76
C PRO A 83 -20.43 0.63 -4.88
N PRO A 84 -20.29 0.66 -3.54
CA PRO A 84 -19.15 1.14 -2.75
C PRO A 84 -18.19 0.01 -2.35
N LYS A 85 -18.05 -1.05 -3.17
CA LYS A 85 -17.44 -2.31 -2.75
C LYS A 85 -16.03 -2.52 -3.27
N SER A 86 -15.76 -2.18 -4.53
CA SER A 86 -14.45 -2.48 -5.10
C SER A 86 -14.10 -1.65 -6.33
N PHE A 87 -12.81 -1.46 -6.55
CA PHE A 87 -12.28 -1.00 -7.84
C PHE A 87 -10.98 -1.73 -8.16
N ALA A 88 -10.69 -1.89 -9.44
CA ALA A 88 -9.44 -2.45 -9.94
C ALA A 88 -8.80 -1.50 -10.94
N ALA A 89 -7.47 -1.46 -10.94
CA ALA A 89 -6.71 -0.61 -11.85
C ALA A 89 -5.35 -1.20 -12.17
N THR A 90 -4.80 -0.86 -13.34
CA THR A 90 -3.37 -1.05 -13.59
C THR A 90 -2.57 -0.07 -12.74
N TRP A 91 -1.37 -0.47 -12.34
CA TRP A 91 -0.40 0.36 -11.64
C TRP A 91 0.88 0.38 -12.48
N GLU A 92 1.10 1.50 -13.16
CA GLU A 92 2.15 1.73 -14.15
C GLU A 92 3.22 2.66 -13.55
N TYR A 93 4.40 2.13 -13.25
CA TYR A 93 5.49 2.86 -12.61
C TYR A 93 6.86 2.37 -13.08
N GLY A 94 7.79 3.29 -13.35
CA GLY A 94 9.16 2.92 -13.74
C GLY A 94 9.28 2.13 -15.06
N GLY A 95 8.23 2.12 -15.88
CA GLY A 95 8.15 1.29 -17.10
C GLY A 95 7.56 -0.11 -16.88
N ASP A 96 7.33 -0.50 -15.63
CA ASP A 96 6.66 -1.75 -15.27
C ASP A 96 5.14 -1.55 -15.17
N VAL A 97 4.39 -2.64 -15.39
CA VAL A 97 2.94 -2.71 -15.23
C VAL A 97 2.59 -3.79 -14.22
N SER A 98 1.75 -3.41 -13.27
CA SER A 98 1.17 -4.26 -12.23
C SER A 98 -0.32 -3.97 -12.08
N TRP A 99 -1.01 -4.65 -11.17
CA TRP A 99 -2.45 -4.51 -10.98
C TRP A 99 -2.79 -4.36 -9.51
N ILE A 100 -3.70 -3.45 -9.21
CA ILE A 100 -4.29 -3.30 -7.89
C ILE A 100 -5.78 -3.64 -7.93
N GLU A 101 -6.26 -4.26 -6.85
CA GLU A 101 -7.68 -4.42 -6.58
C GLU A 101 -7.95 -4.03 -5.13
N VAL A 102 -8.82 -3.05 -4.92
CA VAL A 102 -9.28 -2.63 -3.59
C VAL A 102 -10.68 -3.17 -3.37
N ARG A 103 -10.90 -3.79 -2.21
CA ARG A 103 -12.19 -4.32 -1.76
C ARG A 103 -12.52 -3.78 -0.37
N LEU A 104 -13.74 -3.29 -0.22
CA LEU A 104 -14.30 -2.79 1.03
C LEU A 104 -15.47 -3.66 1.47
N SER A 105 -15.52 -4.00 2.75
CA SER A 105 -16.61 -4.79 3.32
C SER A 105 -17.00 -4.30 4.70
N ALA A 106 -18.31 -4.17 4.93
CA ALA A 106 -18.84 -3.81 6.24
C ALA A 106 -18.67 -4.98 7.22
N GLU A 107 -18.16 -4.68 8.41
CA GLU A 107 -18.06 -5.60 9.55
C GLU A 107 -19.37 -5.58 10.36
N ALA A 108 -19.60 -6.64 11.13
CA ALA A 108 -20.83 -6.79 11.90
C ALA A 108 -21.04 -5.73 12.99
N ASP A 109 -19.97 -5.04 13.41
CA ASP A 109 -19.97 -4.00 14.43
C ASP A 109 -20.06 -2.58 13.86
N GLY A 110 -20.30 -2.44 12.54
CA GLY A 110 -20.46 -1.15 11.87
C GLY A 110 -19.15 -0.53 11.37
N ARG A 111 -18.01 -1.15 11.65
CA ARG A 111 -16.71 -0.79 11.08
C ARG A 111 -16.59 -1.30 9.64
N THR A 112 -15.54 -0.89 8.95
CA THR A 112 -15.30 -1.31 7.56
C THR A 112 -13.89 -1.86 7.38
N ARG A 113 -13.79 -3.01 6.74
CA ARG A 113 -12.54 -3.60 6.31
C ARG A 113 -12.13 -3.07 4.95
N PHE A 114 -10.93 -2.54 4.88
CA PHE A 114 -10.17 -2.32 3.66
C PHE A 114 -9.33 -3.56 3.36
N GLU A 115 -9.27 -3.94 2.09
CA GLU A 115 -8.34 -4.93 1.57
C GLU A 115 -7.81 -4.44 0.22
N LEU A 116 -6.50 -4.53 0.02
CA LEU A 116 -5.84 -4.24 -1.25
C LEU A 116 -4.97 -5.42 -1.64
N ASP A 117 -5.19 -5.91 -2.85
CA ASP A 117 -4.28 -6.81 -3.54
C ASP A 117 -3.43 -6.02 -4.54
N HIS A 118 -2.11 -6.20 -4.48
CA HIS A 118 -1.19 -5.74 -5.50
C HIS A 118 -0.57 -6.96 -6.17
N THR A 119 -0.88 -7.17 -7.45
CA THR A 119 -0.33 -8.28 -8.26
C THR A 119 0.71 -7.77 -9.24
N ALA A 120 1.87 -8.42 -9.26
CA ALA A 120 2.92 -8.16 -10.24
C ALA A 120 3.59 -9.45 -10.70
N VAL A 121 4.15 -9.45 -11.92
CA VAL A 121 5.06 -10.50 -12.38
C VAL A 121 6.46 -10.19 -11.80
N PRO A 122 7.07 -11.10 -11.02
CA PRO A 122 8.39 -10.87 -10.45
C PRO A 122 9.47 -10.54 -11.50
N ASN A 123 10.19 -9.46 -11.28
CA ASN A 123 11.34 -9.03 -12.09
C ASN A 123 12.64 -9.01 -11.24
N GLU A 124 13.72 -8.46 -11.77
CA GLU A 124 14.99 -8.33 -11.03
C GLU A 124 14.84 -7.53 -9.73
N HIS A 125 14.00 -6.49 -9.73
CA HIS A 125 13.71 -5.69 -8.56
C HIS A 125 13.04 -6.52 -7.45
N TRP A 126 12.06 -7.36 -7.79
CA TRP A 126 11.50 -8.34 -6.85
C TRP A 126 12.55 -9.31 -6.31
N ASN A 127 13.45 -9.80 -7.16
CA ASN A 127 14.48 -10.74 -6.73
C ASN A 127 15.45 -10.12 -5.73
N GLN A 128 15.74 -8.82 -5.87
CA GLN A 128 16.64 -8.07 -5.00
C GLN A 128 15.98 -7.61 -3.69
N PHE A 129 14.76 -7.11 -3.76
CA PHE A 129 14.12 -6.40 -2.64
C PHE A 129 12.93 -7.16 -2.03
N GLY A 130 12.38 -8.15 -2.74
CA GLY A 130 11.25 -8.95 -2.26
C GLY A 130 9.99 -8.12 -2.01
N PRO A 131 9.09 -8.61 -1.14
CA PRO A 131 7.77 -7.99 -0.94
C PRO A 131 7.82 -6.62 -0.25
N GLY A 132 8.84 -6.35 0.56
CA GLY A 132 8.98 -5.07 1.27
C GLY A 132 9.12 -3.87 0.33
N ALA A 133 9.65 -4.08 -0.89
CA ALA A 133 9.90 -3.03 -1.88
C ALA A 133 8.63 -2.26 -2.30
N VAL A 134 7.47 -2.92 -2.23
CA VAL A 134 6.16 -2.32 -2.50
C VAL A 134 5.32 -2.29 -1.23
N GLY A 135 5.46 -3.31 -0.39
CA GLY A 135 4.68 -3.49 0.84
C GLY A 135 4.86 -2.38 1.87
N ILE A 136 6.07 -1.83 2.04
CA ILE A 136 6.27 -0.70 2.97
C ILE A 136 5.50 0.54 2.49
N GLY A 137 5.48 0.79 1.18
CA GLY A 137 4.69 1.88 0.60
C GLY A 137 3.19 1.73 0.88
N TRP A 138 2.65 0.52 0.77
CA TRP A 138 1.26 0.23 1.12
C TRP A 138 0.97 0.42 2.61
N ASP A 139 1.88 -0.01 3.49
CA ASP A 139 1.74 0.22 4.93
C ASP A 139 1.73 1.71 5.28
N MET A 140 2.59 2.50 4.64
CA MET A 140 2.62 3.96 4.79
C MET A 140 1.32 4.61 4.31
N MET A 141 0.77 4.12 3.19
CA MET A 141 -0.53 4.56 2.67
C MET A 141 -1.67 4.24 3.65
N LEU A 142 -1.69 3.04 4.26
CA LEU A 142 -2.68 2.65 5.28
C LEU A 142 -2.55 3.46 6.57
N ASN A 143 -1.32 3.84 6.95
CA ASN A 143 -1.08 4.76 8.06
C ASN A 143 -1.64 6.16 7.79
N GLY A 144 -1.45 6.70 6.58
CA GLY A 144 -2.05 7.96 6.15
C GLY A 144 -3.57 7.92 6.25
N LEU A 145 -4.19 6.85 5.75
CA LEU A 145 -5.64 6.64 5.84
C LEU A 145 -6.12 6.55 7.29
N ALA A 146 -5.42 5.81 8.15
CA ALA A 146 -5.74 5.69 9.56
C ALA A 146 -5.75 7.06 10.27
N LEU A 147 -4.70 7.85 10.05
CA LEU A 147 -4.58 9.20 10.62
C LEU A 147 -5.69 10.13 10.14
N HIS A 148 -6.05 10.05 8.85
CA HIS A 148 -7.11 10.88 8.29
C HIS A 148 -8.49 10.53 8.83
N LEU A 149 -8.80 9.23 8.96
CA LEU A 149 -10.08 8.78 9.52
C LEU A 149 -10.19 9.07 11.01
N GLU A 150 -9.09 8.99 11.77
CA GLU A 150 -9.08 9.32 13.20
C GLU A 150 -9.24 10.83 13.46
N SER A 151 -8.55 11.68 12.68
CA SER A 151 -8.52 13.13 12.91
C SER A 151 -9.58 13.91 12.15
N GLY A 152 -10.01 13.43 10.98
CA GLY A 152 -10.79 14.18 9.99
C GLY A 152 -10.00 15.31 9.30
N GLU A 153 -8.73 15.51 9.64
CA GLU A 153 -7.89 16.59 9.12
C GLU A 153 -7.17 16.17 7.84
N ALA A 154 -6.78 17.16 7.03
CA ALA A 154 -5.90 16.93 5.91
C ALA A 154 -4.45 16.84 6.42
N ALA A 155 -3.72 15.84 5.93
CA ALA A 155 -2.29 15.71 6.16
C ALA A 155 -1.56 16.93 5.60
N ASP A 156 -0.61 17.45 6.39
CA ASP A 156 0.36 18.43 5.92
C ASP A 156 1.49 17.69 5.20
N PRO A 157 1.69 17.90 3.88
CA PRO A 157 2.75 17.23 3.13
C PRO A 157 4.15 17.48 3.69
N GLU A 158 4.44 18.67 4.22
CA GLU A 158 5.76 18.98 4.78
C GLU A 158 5.98 18.22 6.09
N ALA A 159 4.96 18.18 6.96
CA ALA A 159 5.00 17.39 8.18
C ALA A 159 5.13 15.88 7.89
N ALA A 160 4.42 15.37 6.86
CA ALA A 160 4.51 13.98 6.44
C ALA A 160 5.93 13.64 5.94
N MET A 161 6.54 14.51 5.14
CA MET A 161 7.94 14.35 4.68
C MET A 161 8.94 14.41 5.83
N ALA A 162 8.77 15.34 6.77
CA ALA A 162 9.61 15.43 7.96
C ALA A 162 9.47 14.18 8.84
N TRP A 163 8.26 13.64 8.98
CA TRP A 163 8.02 12.42 9.75
C TRP A 163 8.72 11.20 9.13
N MET A 164 8.69 11.04 7.80
CA MET A 164 9.33 9.90 7.12
C MET A 164 10.83 9.78 7.41
N THR A 165 11.52 10.92 7.63
CA THR A 165 12.96 10.95 7.94
C THR A 165 13.26 11.04 9.45
N SER A 166 12.23 11.09 10.29
CA SER A 166 12.37 11.10 11.75
C SER A 166 12.68 9.72 12.31
N GLU A 167 13.09 9.65 13.58
CA GLU A 167 13.29 8.37 14.29
C GLU A 167 12.01 7.50 14.31
N GLU A 168 10.83 8.14 14.38
CA GLU A 168 9.55 7.43 14.38
C GLU A 168 9.21 6.87 12.98
N GLY A 169 9.44 7.64 11.92
CA GLY A 169 9.26 7.18 10.54
C GLY A 169 10.22 6.04 10.18
N VAL A 170 11.49 6.14 10.58
CA VAL A 170 12.48 5.07 10.42
C VAL A 170 12.06 3.82 11.21
N ARG A 171 11.56 3.99 12.44
CA ARG A 171 11.01 2.88 13.23
C ARG A 171 9.80 2.23 12.54
N PHE A 172 8.91 3.01 11.95
CA PHE A 172 7.77 2.49 11.18
C PHE A 172 8.24 1.64 10.00
N MET A 173 9.13 2.17 9.17
CA MET A 173 9.66 1.46 8.00
C MET A 173 10.40 0.18 8.41
N THR A 174 11.14 0.22 9.52
CA THR A 174 11.84 -0.95 10.08
C THR A 174 10.85 -2.06 10.49
N LEU A 175 9.79 -1.70 11.21
CA LEU A 175 8.79 -2.67 11.67
C LEU A 175 7.92 -3.21 10.52
N SER A 176 7.57 -2.35 9.56
CA SER A 176 6.91 -2.77 8.32
C SER A 176 7.76 -3.75 7.52
N ASN A 177 9.06 -3.46 7.37
CA ASN A 177 9.99 -4.34 6.67
C ASN A 177 10.11 -5.71 7.35
N GLU A 178 10.18 -5.75 8.68
CA GLU A 178 10.22 -7.02 9.41
C GLU A 178 8.91 -7.83 9.25
N ALA A 179 7.75 -7.16 9.27
CA ALA A 179 6.47 -7.82 9.02
C ALA A 179 6.38 -8.40 7.59
N TRP A 180 6.96 -7.72 6.60
CA TRP A 180 7.05 -8.24 5.22
C TRP A 180 8.08 -9.37 5.08
N TYR A 181 9.18 -9.34 5.82
CA TYR A 181 10.10 -10.47 5.93
C TYR A 181 9.37 -11.72 6.47
N GLU A 182 8.65 -11.59 7.58
CA GLU A 182 7.89 -12.68 8.18
C GLU A 182 6.85 -13.23 7.20
N THR A 183 6.19 -12.34 6.45
CA THR A 183 5.22 -12.71 5.42
C THR A 183 5.88 -13.46 4.24
N ASP A 184 7.07 -13.06 3.81
CA ASP A 184 7.82 -13.73 2.73
C ASP A 184 8.18 -15.17 3.14
N VAL A 185 8.70 -15.35 4.36
CA VAL A 185 9.01 -16.67 4.91
C VAL A 185 7.76 -17.53 5.05
N ALA A 186 6.67 -16.96 5.58
CA ALA A 186 5.40 -17.66 5.70
C ALA A 186 4.81 -18.10 4.35
N SER A 187 5.12 -17.38 3.27
CA SER A 187 4.73 -17.72 1.89
C SER A 187 5.60 -18.82 1.25
N GLY A 188 6.63 -19.30 1.96
CA GLY A 188 7.49 -20.40 1.55
C GLY A 188 8.84 -19.98 0.95
N THR A 189 9.24 -18.71 1.03
CA THR A 189 10.59 -18.28 0.68
C THR A 189 11.58 -18.75 1.75
N ASP A 190 12.76 -19.19 1.32
CA ASP A 190 13.86 -19.55 2.23
C ASP A 190 14.25 -18.36 3.13
N ALA A 191 14.49 -18.61 4.41
CA ALA A 191 14.66 -17.56 5.41
C ALA A 191 15.90 -16.67 5.17
N ASP A 192 17.00 -17.23 4.67
CA ASP A 192 18.22 -16.47 4.37
C ASP A 192 18.00 -15.60 3.13
N THR A 193 17.28 -16.13 2.14
CA THR A 193 16.87 -15.38 0.95
C THR A 193 15.95 -14.22 1.30
N ALA A 194 14.90 -14.47 2.12
CA ALA A 194 13.98 -13.44 2.57
C ALA A 194 14.70 -12.36 3.41
N ARG A 195 15.65 -12.75 4.27
CA ARG A 195 16.44 -11.81 5.07
C ARG A 195 17.30 -10.92 4.20
N THR A 196 18.00 -11.49 3.22
CA THR A 196 18.83 -10.73 2.27
C THR A 196 18.02 -9.66 1.55
N ARG A 197 16.80 -9.99 1.11
CA ARG A 197 15.87 -9.07 0.45
C ARG A 197 15.37 -7.98 1.40
N ALA A 198 14.97 -8.36 2.61
CA ALA A 198 14.48 -7.43 3.63
C ALA A 198 15.56 -6.42 4.04
N ASP A 199 16.81 -6.85 4.20
CA ASP A 199 17.91 -5.96 4.57
C ASP A 199 18.25 -4.98 3.42
N ALA A 200 18.21 -5.45 2.18
CA ALA A 200 18.37 -4.61 0.98
C ALA A 200 17.25 -3.56 0.88
N THR A 201 16.00 -3.97 1.13
CA THR A 201 14.84 -3.07 1.14
C THR A 201 14.95 -2.02 2.23
N LEU A 202 15.23 -2.43 3.47
CA LEU A 202 15.36 -1.47 4.57
C LEU A 202 16.44 -0.44 4.28
N THR A 203 17.58 -0.89 3.75
CA THR A 203 18.67 0.00 3.33
C THR A 203 18.18 1.02 2.30
N ALA A 204 17.43 0.59 1.27
CA ALA A 204 16.89 1.50 0.25
C ALA A 204 15.91 2.53 0.82
N TYR A 205 15.10 2.17 1.83
CA TYR A 205 14.11 3.05 2.45
C TYR A 205 14.69 4.01 3.49
N THR A 206 15.77 3.61 4.18
CA THR A 206 16.34 4.41 5.30
C THR A 206 17.69 5.04 4.98
N ALA A 207 18.27 4.76 3.80
CA ALA A 207 19.50 5.42 3.39
C ALA A 207 19.25 6.94 3.26
N PRO A 208 20.14 7.79 3.82
CA PRO A 208 20.07 9.21 3.54
C PRO A 208 20.24 9.45 2.03
N PRO A 209 19.56 10.44 1.44
CA PRO A 209 19.72 10.75 0.03
C PRO A 209 21.21 10.99 -0.28
N GLU A 210 21.70 10.38 -1.38
CA GLU A 210 23.08 10.59 -1.83
C GLU A 210 23.32 12.09 -2.03
N SER A 211 24.32 12.61 -1.33
CA SER A 211 24.75 14.01 -1.34
C SER A 211 25.53 14.39 -2.59
#